data_AF-A0A504IX27-F1
#
_entry.id   AF-A0A504IX27-F1
#
_cell.length_a   1.000
_cell.length_b   1.000
_cell.length_c   1.000
_cell.angle_alpha   90.00
_cell.angle_beta   90.00
_cell.angle_gamma   90.00
#
_symmetry.space_group_name_H-M   'P 1'
#
loop_
_entity.id
_entity.type
_entity.pdbx_description
1 polymer ?
#
loop_
_entity_poly.entity_id
_entity_poly.type
_entity_poly.pdbx_seq_one_letter_code
_entity_poly.pdbx_strand_id
1 'polypeptide(L)'
;MNTNDTAPLRPHYDFGSIFKATKVFIDRYNEQHDRLTERLNANHRATAELITRLYAQQLNKAISLGEDVSTSLPGFKTFNPSLASCKGCTVRTIINHKERLKASGFIIKEIHRGKTGIELWINPQIFAPKKMSTHHVDMQPVLEQIQAVSEHKVKNLPPLVHEQQEQKNNNSSVDTLITPKKGVRLSAHSAKNNSVTGTGHEQDMNTRESRTSDSKKQTRGAKKSSQKESESAFLLQLVRDFWSYAKLVLFAELLLSEPEEKEILNNIWASVYRKFKIKGSKEDWKGYQDILYKRVDMVARYLERNPNRWIAPPHLYFHPENKRNGFNKTYEWFIRQELLKKSIRNQILIQNTEKEWEDHNQGKGRHKHKSRLQLFRIQQQRLSTFKDDALLRAYEKSLQRTLLKPATK
;
A
#
# COMPACT_ATOMS: atom_id res chain seq x y z
N MET A 1 8.08 -56.06 -8.35
CA MET A 1 8.98 -55.31 -7.45
C MET A 1 8.30 -53.99 -7.15
N ASN A 2 7.66 -53.85 -5.99
CA ASN A 2 6.99 -52.62 -5.58
C ASN A 2 8.00 -51.70 -4.92
N THR A 3 8.39 -50.63 -5.61
CA THR A 3 9.15 -49.52 -5.04
C THR A 3 8.17 -48.60 -4.34
N ASN A 4 8.03 -48.79 -3.02
CA ASN A 4 7.42 -47.78 -2.15
C ASN A 4 8.35 -46.55 -2.13
N ASP A 5 8.04 -45.57 -2.97
CA ASP A 5 8.58 -44.21 -2.84
C ASP A 5 7.97 -43.57 -1.59
N THR A 6 8.60 -43.80 -0.44
CA THR A 6 8.34 -43.03 0.78
C THR A 6 8.84 -41.60 0.57
N ALA A 7 7.90 -40.68 0.33
CA ALA A 7 8.18 -39.25 0.33
C ALA A 7 8.96 -38.86 1.60
N PRO A 8 10.01 -38.03 1.50
CA PRO A 8 10.82 -37.67 2.66
C PRO A 8 9.95 -36.97 3.71
N LEU A 9 9.93 -37.53 4.92
CA LEU A 9 9.26 -36.98 6.10
C LEU A 9 9.84 -35.59 6.37
N ARG A 10 9.10 -34.54 5.96
CA ARG A 10 9.53 -33.17 6.15
C ARG A 10 9.31 -32.75 7.61
N PRO A 11 10.27 -32.07 8.26
CA PRO A 11 10.11 -31.61 9.63
C PRO A 11 8.91 -30.64 9.72
N HIS A 12 8.05 -30.80 10.72
CA HIS A 12 6.89 -29.94 10.92
C HIS A 12 6.94 -29.30 12.32
N TYR A 13 6.66 -28.01 12.39
CA TYR A 13 6.58 -27.27 13.64
C TYR A 13 5.18 -27.42 14.25
N ASP A 14 5.04 -28.34 15.20
CA ASP A 14 3.81 -28.55 15.96
C ASP A 14 3.50 -27.37 16.89
N PHE A 15 2.30 -26.81 16.76
CA PHE A 15 1.86 -25.67 17.55
C PHE A 15 1.84 -25.99 19.05
N GLY A 16 1.36 -27.15 19.47
CA GLY A 16 1.22 -27.49 20.88
C GLY A 16 2.57 -27.47 21.61
N SER A 17 3.57 -28.08 20.99
CA SER A 17 4.94 -28.13 21.50
C SER A 17 5.58 -26.74 21.60
N ILE A 18 5.41 -25.90 20.59
CA ILE A 18 6.03 -24.56 20.55
C ILE A 18 5.32 -23.60 21.50
N PHE A 19 4.00 -23.70 21.66
CA PHE A 19 3.29 -22.94 22.69
C PHE A 19 3.73 -23.34 24.09
N LYS A 20 3.93 -24.63 24.35
CA LYS A 20 4.49 -25.10 25.63
C LYS A 20 5.91 -24.57 25.86
N ALA A 21 6.76 -24.59 24.83
CA ALA A 21 8.11 -24.02 24.91
C ALA A 21 8.10 -22.51 25.17
N THR A 22 7.22 -21.77 24.47
CA THR A 22 6.99 -20.33 24.68
C THR A 22 6.54 -20.06 26.12
N LYS A 23 5.61 -20.87 26.63
CA LYS A 23 5.10 -20.77 28.00
C LYS A 23 6.24 -20.93 29.02
N VAL A 24 7.02 -22.01 28.89
CA VAL A 24 8.16 -22.33 29.77
C VAL A 24 9.24 -21.26 29.73
N PHE A 25 9.54 -20.71 28.54
CA PHE A 25 10.50 -19.61 28.39
C PHE A 25 10.08 -18.39 29.20
N ILE A 26 8.81 -17.98 29.07
CA ILE A 26 8.28 -16.80 29.77
C ILE A 26 8.22 -17.02 31.28
N ASP A 27 7.80 -18.22 31.73
CA ASP A 27 7.74 -18.54 33.16
C ASP A 27 9.13 -18.50 33.78
N ARG A 28 10.14 -19.12 33.14
CA ARG A 28 11.54 -19.06 33.59
C ARG A 28 12.07 -17.62 33.66
N TYR A 29 11.78 -16.80 32.65
CA TYR A 29 12.17 -15.39 32.68
C TYR A 29 11.51 -14.63 33.85
N ASN A 30 10.23 -14.90 34.11
CA ASN A 30 9.50 -14.25 35.19
C ASN A 30 9.96 -14.70 36.59
N GLU A 31 10.38 -15.96 36.75
CA GLU A 31 10.95 -16.50 37.99
C GLU A 31 12.29 -15.85 38.34
N GLN A 32 13.07 -15.43 37.34
CA GLN A 32 14.37 -14.77 37.52
C GLN A 32 14.27 -13.30 37.96
N HIS A 33 13.08 -12.72 37.98
CA HIS A 33 12.87 -11.31 38.31
C HIS A 33 11.92 -11.16 39.50
N ASP A 34 12.36 -10.48 40.56
CA ASP A 34 11.53 -10.25 41.76
C ASP A 34 10.51 -9.12 41.54
N ARG A 35 10.84 -8.15 40.69
CA ARG A 35 10.01 -6.96 40.44
C ARG A 35 8.93 -7.26 39.41
N LEU A 36 7.67 -7.04 39.78
CA LEU A 36 6.50 -7.16 38.91
C LEU A 36 6.61 -6.33 37.61
N THR A 37 7.27 -5.18 37.68
CA THR A 37 7.48 -4.28 36.53
C THR A 37 8.50 -4.81 35.52
N GLU A 38 9.32 -5.79 35.89
CA GLU A 38 10.33 -6.43 35.03
C GLU A 38 9.82 -7.75 34.42
N ARG A 39 8.81 -8.36 35.06
CA ARG A 39 8.10 -9.54 34.56
C ARG A 39 7.29 -9.26 33.29
N LEU A 40 7.10 -10.29 32.49
CA LEU A 40 6.18 -10.32 31.35
C LEU A 40 4.77 -10.66 31.84
N ASN A 41 3.88 -9.65 31.83
CA ASN A 41 2.46 -9.83 32.12
C ASN A 41 1.71 -10.65 31.04
N ALA A 42 0.43 -10.94 31.31
CA ALA A 42 -0.44 -11.71 30.41
C ALA A 42 -0.56 -11.10 28.99
N ASN A 43 -0.52 -9.77 28.86
CA ASN A 43 -0.59 -9.11 27.56
C ASN A 43 0.67 -9.33 26.71
N HIS A 44 1.84 -9.33 27.34
CA HIS A 44 3.10 -9.70 26.69
C HIS A 44 3.08 -11.16 26.28
N ARG A 45 2.62 -12.06 27.17
CA ARG A 45 2.47 -13.50 26.90
C ARG A 45 1.59 -13.78 25.68
N ALA A 46 0.40 -13.20 25.63
CA ALA A 46 -0.49 -13.34 24.48
C ALA A 46 0.10 -12.75 23.18
N THR A 47 1.02 -11.78 23.27
CA THR A 47 1.72 -11.25 22.09
C THR A 47 2.81 -12.20 21.62
N ALA A 48 3.57 -12.78 22.56
CA ALA A 48 4.56 -13.79 22.26
C ALA A 48 3.92 -15.02 21.61
N GLU A 49 2.81 -15.53 22.16
CA GLU A 49 2.05 -16.64 21.59
C GLU A 49 1.54 -16.33 20.17
N LEU A 50 1.01 -15.13 19.94
CA LEU A 50 0.60 -14.71 18.60
C LEU A 50 1.77 -14.70 17.61
N ILE A 51 2.92 -14.13 18.00
CA ILE A 51 4.13 -14.10 17.19
C ILE A 51 4.60 -15.52 16.88
N THR A 52 4.67 -16.38 17.91
CA THR A 52 5.04 -17.79 17.79
C THR A 52 4.15 -18.52 16.79
N ARG A 53 2.84 -18.36 16.90
CA ARG A 53 1.85 -18.99 16.01
C ARG A 53 2.07 -18.60 14.55
N LEU A 54 2.16 -17.29 14.29
CA LEU A 54 2.33 -16.77 12.94
C LEU A 54 3.69 -17.17 12.35
N TYR A 55 4.73 -17.20 13.18
CA TYR A 55 6.05 -17.63 12.75
C TYR A 55 6.10 -19.13 12.44
N ALA A 56 5.49 -19.98 13.27
CA ALA A 56 5.35 -21.41 12.97
C ALA A 56 4.59 -21.64 11.66
N GLN A 57 3.53 -20.87 11.38
CA GLN A 57 2.85 -20.91 10.08
C GLN A 57 3.77 -20.53 8.91
N GLN A 58 4.60 -19.49 9.06
CA GLN A 58 5.58 -19.10 8.04
C GLN A 58 6.60 -20.21 7.78
N LEU A 59 7.14 -20.81 8.85
CA LEU A 59 8.12 -21.90 8.75
C LEU A 59 7.51 -23.14 8.10
N ASN A 60 6.31 -23.54 8.53
CA ASN A 60 5.61 -24.69 7.95
C ASN A 60 5.30 -24.48 6.47
N LYS A 61 4.95 -23.25 6.06
CA LYS A 61 4.76 -22.91 4.65
C LYS A 61 6.07 -23.02 3.86
N ALA A 62 7.19 -22.55 4.41
CA ALA A 62 8.51 -22.66 3.79
C ALA A 62 8.94 -24.13 3.59
N ILE A 63 8.70 -24.98 4.60
CA ILE A 63 9.02 -26.42 4.53
C ILE A 63 8.14 -27.14 3.50
N SER A 64 6.85 -26.79 3.41
CA SER A 64 5.96 -27.30 2.36
C SER A 64 6.45 -26.92 0.95
N LEU A 65 7.14 -25.79 0.81
CA LEU A 65 7.75 -25.34 -0.45
C LEU A 65 9.14 -25.96 -0.71
N GLY A 66 9.67 -26.76 0.22
CA GLY A 66 10.94 -27.47 0.06
C GLY A 66 12.18 -26.70 0.49
N GLU A 67 12.03 -25.58 1.21
CA GLU A 67 13.17 -24.87 1.82
C GLU A 67 13.71 -25.68 3.01
N ASP A 68 15.04 -25.84 3.07
CA ASP A 68 15.71 -26.48 4.21
C ASP A 68 15.89 -25.47 5.34
N VAL A 69 15.02 -25.57 6.35
CA VAL A 69 15.00 -24.70 7.53
C VAL A 69 15.78 -25.31 8.72
N SER A 70 16.43 -26.47 8.52
CA SER A 70 17.08 -27.22 9.61
C SER A 70 18.40 -26.60 10.10
N THR A 71 19.11 -25.88 9.23
CA THR A 71 20.44 -25.33 9.51
C THR A 71 20.42 -23.95 10.18
N SER A 72 19.43 -23.11 9.83
CA SER A 72 19.24 -21.81 10.46
C SER A 72 17.80 -21.33 10.35
N LEU A 73 17.23 -20.87 11.46
CA LEU A 73 15.86 -20.35 11.49
C LEU A 73 15.80 -18.98 10.78
N PRO A 74 15.02 -18.84 9.68
CA PRO A 74 14.88 -17.58 8.95
C PRO A 74 14.12 -16.56 9.79
N GLY A 75 14.33 -15.26 9.55
CA GLY A 75 13.59 -14.22 10.26
C GLY A 75 12.07 -14.30 10.05
N PHE A 76 11.30 -14.03 11.12
CA PHE A 76 9.85 -13.90 11.02
C PHE A 76 9.47 -12.59 10.35
N LYS A 77 8.93 -12.64 9.14
CA LYS A 77 8.54 -11.48 8.35
C LYS A 77 7.09 -11.10 8.69
N THR A 78 6.88 -9.88 9.17
CA THR A 78 5.54 -9.41 9.56
C THR A 78 5.42 -7.88 9.51
N PHE A 79 4.27 -7.34 9.93
CA PHE A 79 4.01 -5.90 10.04
C PHE A 79 3.41 -5.59 11.42
N ASN A 80 3.86 -4.52 12.08
CA ASN A 80 3.27 -4.09 13.37
C ASN A 80 1.75 -3.87 13.28
N PRO A 81 1.19 -3.26 12.22
CA PRO A 81 -0.26 -3.17 12.00
C PRO A 81 -0.97 -4.51 11.90
N SER A 82 -0.39 -5.49 11.21
CA SER A 82 -0.97 -6.84 11.10
C SER A 82 -1.00 -7.51 12.46
N LEU A 83 0.10 -7.45 13.23
CA LEU A 83 0.12 -7.95 14.60
C LEU A 83 -0.91 -7.24 15.49
N ALA A 84 -1.06 -5.93 15.32
CA ALA A 84 -2.01 -5.12 16.08
C ALA A 84 -3.47 -5.51 15.77
N SER A 85 -3.78 -5.69 14.49
CA SER A 85 -5.10 -6.16 14.02
C SER A 85 -5.39 -7.58 14.51
N CYS A 86 -4.45 -8.51 14.36
CA CYS A 86 -4.62 -9.89 14.81
C CYS A 86 -4.78 -10.01 16.34
N LYS A 87 -4.15 -9.11 17.11
CA LYS A 87 -4.28 -9.07 18.57
C LYS A 87 -5.50 -8.27 19.04
N GLY A 88 -6.07 -7.40 18.21
CA GLY A 88 -7.13 -6.47 18.62
C GLY A 88 -6.63 -5.30 19.49
N CYS A 89 -5.44 -4.76 19.19
CA CYS A 89 -4.87 -3.63 19.94
C CYS A 89 -4.26 -2.57 19.02
N THR A 90 -3.74 -1.48 19.58
CA THR A 90 -3.10 -0.42 18.78
C THR A 90 -1.69 -0.81 18.35
N VAL A 91 -1.21 -0.23 17.25
CA VAL A 91 0.18 -0.39 16.79
C VAL A 91 1.19 0.02 17.88
N ARG A 92 0.88 1.07 18.65
CA ARG A 92 1.74 1.54 19.75
C ARG A 92 1.86 0.48 20.85
N THR A 93 0.77 -0.22 21.16
CA THR A 93 0.74 -1.32 22.12
C THR A 93 1.64 -2.48 21.68
N ILE A 94 1.58 -2.89 20.40
CA ILE A 94 2.46 -3.93 19.85
C ILE A 94 3.94 -3.52 19.95
N ILE A 95 4.26 -2.27 19.62
CA ILE A 95 5.64 -1.77 19.73
C ILE A 95 6.12 -1.88 21.18
N ASN A 96 5.32 -1.43 22.15
CA ASN A 96 5.67 -1.53 23.57
C ASN A 96 5.84 -2.99 24.03
N HIS A 97 4.94 -3.88 23.63
CA HIS A 97 5.05 -5.30 23.96
C HIS A 97 6.33 -5.91 23.37
N LYS A 98 6.70 -5.55 22.14
CA LYS A 98 7.93 -6.03 21.51
C LYS A 98 9.19 -5.52 22.19
N GLU A 99 9.22 -4.26 22.65
CA GLU A 99 10.34 -3.77 23.45
C GLU A 99 10.55 -4.63 24.70
N ARG A 100 9.46 -5.01 25.36
CA ARG A 100 9.50 -5.92 26.52
C ARG A 100 9.96 -7.34 26.16
N LEU A 101 9.53 -7.86 25.02
CA LEU A 101 9.96 -9.18 24.52
C LEU A 101 11.41 -9.18 24.02
N LYS A 102 11.94 -8.04 23.55
CA LYS A 102 13.36 -7.86 23.24
C LYS A 102 14.19 -7.85 24.52
N ALA A 103 13.76 -7.07 25.52
CA ALA A 103 14.42 -7.03 26.82
C ALA A 103 14.49 -8.42 27.48
N SER A 104 13.47 -9.26 27.27
CA SER A 104 13.45 -10.62 27.82
C SER A 104 14.25 -11.65 27.01
N GLY A 105 14.90 -11.27 25.91
CA GLY A 105 15.60 -12.20 25.02
C GLY A 105 14.68 -13.16 24.25
N PHE A 106 13.37 -12.91 24.23
CA PHE A 106 12.42 -13.67 23.39
C PHE A 106 12.61 -13.29 21.92
N ILE A 107 12.76 -11.99 21.65
CA ILE A 107 13.17 -11.45 20.35
C ILE A 107 14.65 -11.10 20.44
N ILE A 108 15.49 -11.83 19.71
CA ILE A 108 16.95 -11.61 19.68
C ILE A 108 17.29 -10.38 18.84
N LYS A 109 16.62 -10.24 17.69
CA LYS A 109 16.92 -9.18 16.73
C LYS A 109 15.65 -8.71 16.04
N GLU A 110 15.58 -7.42 15.75
CA GLU A 110 14.54 -6.79 14.95
C GLU A 110 15.20 -5.95 13.86
N ILE A 111 14.83 -6.20 12.60
CA ILE A 111 15.24 -5.38 11.46
C ILE A 111 14.00 -4.79 10.80
N HIS A 112 14.01 -3.47 10.61
CA HIS A 112 12.99 -2.77 9.84
C HIS A 112 13.42 -2.74 8.37
N ARG A 113 12.66 -3.38 7.49
CA ARG A 113 12.92 -3.41 6.04
C ARG A 113 11.94 -2.52 5.27
N GLY A 114 11.50 -1.42 5.87
CA GLY A 114 10.61 -0.42 5.29
C GLY A 114 9.37 -1.03 4.61
N LYS A 115 9.44 -1.14 3.28
CA LYS A 115 8.39 -1.70 2.42
C LYS A 115 8.03 -3.16 2.73
N THR A 116 8.99 -3.99 3.09
CA THR A 116 8.76 -5.43 3.37
C THR A 116 8.39 -5.69 4.84
N GLY A 117 8.22 -4.62 5.63
CA GLY A 117 7.75 -4.69 7.00
C GLY A 117 8.90 -4.81 8.01
N ILE A 118 8.71 -5.69 8.98
CA ILE A 118 9.66 -5.99 10.04
C ILE A 118 10.05 -7.47 9.98
N GLU A 119 11.32 -7.74 10.27
CA GLU A 119 11.85 -9.08 10.40
C GLU A 119 12.30 -9.29 11.84
N LEU A 120 11.73 -10.30 12.50
CA LEU A 120 11.99 -10.62 13.91
C LEU A 120 12.72 -11.95 14.00
N TRP A 121 13.86 -11.98 14.70
CA TRP A 121 14.54 -13.22 15.06
C TRP A 121 14.07 -13.64 16.44
N ILE A 122 13.31 -14.74 16.48
CA ILE A 122 12.83 -15.31 17.73
C ILE A 122 13.89 -16.28 18.26
N ASN A 123 13.97 -16.39 19.59
CA ASN A 123 14.94 -17.26 20.22
C ASN A 123 14.81 -18.72 19.71
N PRO A 124 15.87 -19.30 19.09
CA PRO A 124 15.84 -20.65 18.54
C PRO A 124 15.48 -21.73 19.57
N GLN A 125 15.72 -21.50 20.86
CA GLN A 125 15.36 -22.44 21.92
C GLN A 125 13.85 -22.72 21.98
N ILE A 126 13.02 -21.77 21.56
CA ILE A 126 11.55 -21.93 21.50
C ILE A 126 11.14 -22.85 20.33
N PHE A 127 11.93 -22.82 19.26
CA PHE A 127 11.72 -23.57 18.02
C PHE A 127 12.70 -24.73 17.85
N ALA A 128 13.31 -25.18 18.96
CA ALA A 128 14.23 -26.30 18.92
C ALA A 128 13.49 -27.55 18.40
N PRO A 129 13.99 -28.22 17.35
CA PRO A 129 13.33 -29.40 16.81
C PRO A 129 13.41 -30.51 17.86
N LYS A 130 12.28 -30.85 18.48
CA LYS A 130 12.18 -32.05 19.32
C LYS A 130 11.22 -33.05 18.69
N LYS A 131 11.88 -34.10 18.19
CA LYS A 131 11.44 -35.43 17.74
C LYS A 131 10.82 -35.55 16.34
N MET A 132 11.50 -36.37 15.55
CA MET A 132 10.97 -37.12 14.42
C MET A 132 9.68 -37.81 14.84
N SER A 133 8.65 -37.69 14.00
CA SER A 133 7.43 -38.46 14.13
C SER A 133 7.76 -39.94 13.91
N THR A 134 7.99 -40.67 14.99
CA THR A 134 7.82 -42.12 15.03
C THR A 134 6.36 -42.40 15.36
N HIS A 135 5.75 -43.24 14.53
CA HIS A 135 4.41 -43.84 14.61
C HIS A 135 3.29 -43.14 13.80
N HIS A 136 3.08 -43.70 12.61
CA HIS A 136 1.75 -43.91 12.06
C HIS A 136 0.93 -44.68 13.12
N VAL A 137 0.10 -43.98 13.91
CA VAL A 137 -0.97 -44.66 14.63
C VAL A 137 -2.12 -44.74 13.63
N ASP A 138 -2.39 -45.96 13.19
CA ASP A 138 -3.58 -46.28 12.43
C ASP A 138 -4.81 -45.83 13.25
N MET A 139 -5.57 -44.88 12.70
CA MET A 139 -6.74 -44.27 13.34
C MET A 139 -8.03 -45.07 13.06
N GLN A 140 -7.95 -46.21 12.36
CA GLN A 140 -9.08 -47.12 12.15
C GLN A 140 -9.76 -47.60 13.46
N PRO A 141 -9.06 -48.00 14.54
CA PRO A 141 -9.74 -48.51 15.73
C PRO A 141 -10.44 -47.42 16.56
N VAL A 142 -10.07 -46.14 16.41
CA VAL A 142 -10.73 -45.01 17.08
C VAL A 142 -12.01 -44.60 16.35
N LEU A 143 -12.03 -44.70 15.03
CA LEU A 143 -13.24 -44.47 14.22
C LEU A 143 -14.31 -45.54 14.44
N GLU A 144 -13.91 -46.81 14.60
CA GLU A 144 -14.83 -47.91 14.92
C GLU A 144 -15.44 -47.77 16.33
N GLN A 145 -14.69 -47.29 17.31
CA GLN A 145 -15.22 -46.99 18.66
C GLN A 145 -16.19 -45.81 18.69
N ILE A 146 -15.99 -44.79 17.85
CA ILE A 146 -16.91 -43.63 17.78
C ILE A 146 -18.21 -44.00 17.05
N GLN A 147 -18.15 -44.86 16.03
CA GLN A 147 -19.35 -45.36 15.36
C GLN A 147 -20.20 -46.25 16.27
N ALA A 148 -19.59 -47.07 17.13
CA ALA A 148 -20.30 -47.91 18.10
C ALA A 148 -21.04 -47.12 19.20
N VAL A 149 -20.59 -45.90 19.52
CA VAL A 149 -21.22 -45.04 20.55
C VAL A 149 -22.35 -44.18 19.97
N SER A 150 -22.45 -44.05 18.64
CA SER A 150 -23.42 -43.17 17.97
C SER A 150 -24.80 -43.78 17.67
N GLU A 151 -25.07 -45.03 18.06
CA GLU A 151 -26.37 -45.69 17.85
C GLU A 151 -27.45 -45.28 18.89
N HIS A 152 -27.16 -44.36 19.81
CA HIS A 152 -28.15 -43.84 20.74
C HIS A 152 -28.80 -42.54 20.23
N LYS A 153 -29.85 -42.72 19.43
CA LYS A 153 -31.05 -41.87 19.23
C LYS A 153 -30.95 -40.44 19.79
N VAL A 154 -30.28 -39.53 19.07
CA VAL A 154 -30.31 -38.09 19.38
C VAL A 154 -31.49 -37.44 18.67
N LYS A 155 -32.41 -36.87 19.46
CA LYS A 155 -33.59 -36.14 18.99
C LYS A 155 -33.19 -34.85 18.27
N ASN A 156 -33.84 -34.57 17.15
CA ASN A 156 -33.86 -33.36 16.32
C ASN A 156 -33.20 -32.11 16.93
N LEU A 157 -32.07 -31.68 16.36
CA LEU A 157 -31.51 -30.34 16.57
C LEU A 157 -32.09 -29.38 15.51
N PRO A 158 -32.59 -28.19 15.88
CA PRO A 158 -33.10 -27.22 14.92
C PRO A 158 -31.96 -26.54 14.14
N PRO A 159 -32.20 -26.07 12.90
CA PRO A 159 -31.17 -25.43 12.08
C PRO A 159 -30.69 -24.11 12.68
N LEU A 160 -29.38 -23.89 12.72
CA LEU A 160 -28.75 -22.64 13.15
C LEU A 160 -29.04 -21.53 12.13
N VAL A 161 -30.02 -20.69 12.44
CA VAL A 161 -30.15 -19.34 11.89
C VAL A 161 -29.16 -18.44 12.63
N HIS A 162 -28.18 -17.88 11.93
CA HIS A 162 -27.39 -16.75 12.43
C HIS A 162 -28.01 -15.46 11.89
N GLU A 163 -28.84 -14.79 12.70
CA GLU A 163 -29.22 -13.40 12.52
C GLU A 163 -27.98 -12.50 12.71
N GLN A 164 -27.69 -11.65 11.71
CA GLN A 164 -26.72 -10.58 11.83
C GLN A 164 -27.31 -9.46 12.70
N GLN A 165 -26.83 -9.30 13.94
CA GLN A 165 -27.10 -8.10 14.73
C GLN A 165 -26.23 -6.94 14.24
N GLU A 166 -26.84 -6.07 13.43
CA GLU A 166 -26.28 -4.76 13.05
C GLU A 166 -26.21 -3.82 14.27
N GLN A 167 -25.00 -3.44 14.68
CA GLN A 167 -24.81 -2.34 15.62
C GLN A 167 -24.89 -0.99 14.88
N LYS A 168 -25.99 -0.26 15.12
CA LYS A 168 -26.18 1.15 14.75
C LYS A 168 -25.14 2.02 15.46
N ASN A 169 -24.44 2.87 14.73
CA ASN A 169 -23.61 3.92 15.30
C ASN A 169 -24.16 5.31 14.88
N ASN A 170 -24.78 5.96 15.86
CA ASN A 170 -25.13 7.38 15.85
C ASN A 170 -23.85 8.20 16.04
N ASN A 171 -23.60 9.23 15.23
CA ASN A 171 -23.02 10.51 15.69
C ASN A 171 -23.16 11.61 14.62
N SER A 172 -23.39 12.82 15.12
CA SER A 172 -23.99 13.98 14.47
C SER A 172 -23.02 14.98 13.82
N SER A 173 -23.59 15.74 12.87
CA SER A 173 -23.31 17.11 12.39
C SER A 173 -22.18 17.94 13.04
N VAL A 174 -21.35 18.59 12.20
CA VAL A 174 -21.01 20.03 12.26
C VAL A 174 -20.59 20.54 10.86
N ASP A 175 -21.20 21.64 10.42
CA ASP A 175 -20.94 22.44 9.21
C ASP A 175 -19.65 23.29 9.29
N THR A 176 -19.00 23.58 8.15
CA THR A 176 -18.28 24.87 7.93
C THR A 176 -18.10 25.20 6.44
N LEU A 177 -18.45 26.44 6.11
CA LEU A 177 -18.43 27.13 4.81
C LEU A 177 -17.02 27.65 4.44
N ILE A 178 -16.55 27.49 3.19
CA ILE A 178 -15.55 28.39 2.55
C ILE A 178 -15.82 28.53 1.03
N THR A 179 -15.81 29.76 0.54
CA THR A 179 -16.04 30.22 -0.85
C THR A 179 -14.81 30.08 -1.79
N PRO A 180 -14.98 29.93 -3.12
CA PRO A 180 -13.86 29.77 -4.06
C PRO A 180 -13.52 31.02 -4.90
N LYS A 181 -12.23 31.26 -5.17
CA LYS A 181 -11.75 32.15 -6.26
C LYS A 181 -10.96 31.36 -7.31
N LYS A 182 -11.14 31.78 -8.57
CA LYS A 182 -10.82 31.14 -9.86
C LYS A 182 -9.31 31.07 -10.19
N GLY A 183 -8.92 30.00 -10.87
CA GLY A 183 -7.67 29.86 -11.61
C GLY A 183 -7.47 28.43 -12.15
N VAL A 184 -7.85 28.22 -13.42
CA VAL A 184 -7.74 27.04 -14.32
C VAL A 184 -7.36 25.68 -13.70
N ARG A 185 -8.35 24.78 -13.55
CA ARG A 185 -8.22 23.37 -13.14
C ARG A 185 -9.11 22.48 -13.99
N LEU A 186 -8.63 21.32 -14.43
CA LEU A 186 -9.52 20.20 -14.78
C LEU A 186 -10.14 19.70 -13.47
N SER A 187 -11.43 19.93 -13.31
CA SER A 187 -12.17 19.72 -12.06
C SER A 187 -12.45 18.24 -11.80
N ALA A 188 -11.44 17.50 -11.32
CA ALA A 188 -11.59 16.15 -10.76
C ALA A 188 -11.71 16.13 -9.22
N HIS A 189 -11.77 17.29 -8.56
CA HIS A 189 -11.96 17.40 -7.12
C HIS A 189 -12.93 18.55 -6.82
N SER A 190 -14.22 18.30 -7.04
CA SER A 190 -15.31 19.11 -6.49
C SER A 190 -16.32 18.11 -5.94
N ALA A 191 -16.52 18.13 -4.62
CA ALA A 191 -17.59 17.40 -3.98
C ALA A 191 -18.86 18.27 -4.05
N LYS A 192 -19.84 17.84 -4.84
CA LYS A 192 -21.24 18.18 -4.64
C LYS A 192 -22.09 16.93 -4.86
N ASN A 193 -22.70 16.47 -3.78
CA ASN A 193 -23.82 15.55 -3.77
C ASN A 193 -25.13 16.36 -3.87
N ASN A 194 -26.14 15.72 -4.48
CA ASN A 194 -27.60 15.75 -4.26
C ASN A 194 -28.23 15.12 -5.52
N SER A 195 -29.19 14.21 -5.53
CA SER A 195 -30.06 13.49 -4.58
C SER A 195 -30.50 12.19 -5.32
N VAL A 196 -30.68 11.01 -4.70
CA VAL A 196 -31.93 10.48 -4.07
C VAL A 196 -33.17 10.85 -4.91
N THR A 197 -33.92 9.95 -5.57
CA THR A 197 -34.68 8.76 -5.11
C THR A 197 -35.00 7.82 -6.30
N GLY A 198 -35.26 6.53 -6.03
CA GLY A 198 -36.01 5.67 -6.95
C GLY A 198 -35.58 4.20 -6.99
N THR A 199 -35.98 3.44 -5.99
CA THR A 199 -36.06 1.97 -6.04
C THR A 199 -37.09 1.51 -7.07
N GLY A 200 -36.79 0.44 -7.81
CA GLY A 200 -37.73 -0.26 -8.67
C GLY A 200 -37.11 -1.53 -9.24
N HIS A 201 -37.40 -2.63 -8.55
CA HIS A 201 -37.45 -4.05 -8.96
C HIS A 201 -36.68 -4.57 -10.19
N GLU A 202 -36.03 -5.72 -9.95
CA GLU A 202 -35.77 -6.78 -10.91
C GLU A 202 -37.02 -7.12 -11.74
N GLN A 203 -36.83 -7.41 -13.02
CA GLN A 203 -37.44 -8.59 -13.63
C GLN A 203 -36.73 -8.97 -14.92
N ASP A 204 -36.21 -10.19 -14.89
CA ASP A 204 -35.97 -11.06 -16.02
C ASP A 204 -37.26 -11.21 -16.83
N MET A 205 -37.19 -11.04 -18.15
CA MET A 205 -38.17 -11.58 -19.11
C MET A 205 -37.54 -11.56 -20.50
N ASN A 206 -37.06 -12.73 -20.92
CA ASN A 206 -37.03 -13.07 -22.34
C ASN A 206 -38.46 -13.16 -22.86
N THR A 207 -38.62 -12.81 -24.14
CA THR A 207 -39.52 -13.37 -25.17
C THR A 207 -40.17 -12.24 -25.97
N ARG A 208 -39.69 -11.99 -27.20
CA ARG A 208 -40.56 -11.92 -28.40
C ARG A 208 -39.73 -11.86 -29.68
N GLU A 209 -39.84 -12.91 -30.48
CA GLU A 209 -39.51 -12.89 -31.89
C GLU A 209 -40.42 -11.91 -32.66
N SER A 210 -39.87 -11.14 -33.59
CA SER A 210 -40.51 -10.83 -34.88
C SER A 210 -39.55 -10.13 -35.84
N ARG A 211 -39.16 -10.89 -36.87
CA ARG A 211 -39.17 -10.56 -38.31
C ARG A 211 -38.48 -9.29 -38.84
N THR A 212 -37.42 -9.56 -39.61
CA THR A 212 -37.09 -9.05 -40.96
C THR A 212 -37.16 -7.54 -41.21
N SER A 213 -36.00 -6.91 -41.38
CA SER A 213 -35.63 -6.00 -42.50
C SER A 213 -34.30 -5.28 -42.17
N ASP A 214 -33.52 -4.95 -43.19
CA ASP A 214 -32.34 -4.05 -43.18
C ASP A 214 -30.95 -4.61 -42.83
N SER A 215 -30.38 -5.31 -43.81
CA SER A 215 -28.95 -5.66 -43.94
C SER A 215 -28.00 -4.45 -44.08
N LYS A 216 -28.45 -3.20 -43.85
CA LYS A 216 -27.59 -1.99 -43.88
C LYS A 216 -27.29 -1.37 -42.51
N LYS A 217 -27.88 -1.86 -41.41
CA LYS A 217 -27.60 -1.37 -40.03
C LYS A 217 -26.53 -2.19 -39.27
N GLN A 218 -26.23 -3.42 -39.69
CA GLN A 218 -25.31 -4.30 -38.96
C GLN A 218 -23.83 -3.88 -39.06
N THR A 219 -23.40 -3.20 -40.13
CA THR A 219 -22.01 -2.75 -40.29
C THR A 219 -21.66 -1.52 -39.44
N ARG A 220 -22.62 -0.65 -39.13
CA ARG A 220 -22.43 0.49 -38.20
C ARG A 220 -22.47 0.06 -36.73
N GLY A 221 -23.25 -0.96 -36.39
CA GLY A 221 -23.28 -1.58 -35.06
C GLY A 221 -21.98 -2.30 -34.73
N ALA A 222 -21.46 -3.12 -35.65
CA ALA A 222 -20.22 -3.87 -35.49
C ALA A 222 -18.97 -2.98 -35.37
N LYS A 223 -18.91 -1.85 -36.08
CA LYS A 223 -17.82 -0.86 -35.91
C LYS A 223 -17.89 -0.11 -34.57
N LYS A 224 -19.09 0.17 -34.05
CA LYS A 224 -19.28 0.80 -32.73
C LYS A 224 -19.03 -0.15 -31.56
N SER A 225 -19.37 -1.44 -31.70
CA SER A 225 -19.06 -2.45 -30.67
C SER A 225 -17.56 -2.74 -30.59
N SER A 226 -16.91 -2.97 -31.74
CA SER A 226 -15.46 -3.21 -31.79
C SER A 226 -14.62 -2.02 -31.29
N GLN A 227 -15.04 -0.78 -31.56
CA GLN A 227 -14.37 0.40 -30.98
C GLN A 227 -14.53 0.49 -29.45
N LYS A 228 -15.72 0.21 -28.91
CA LYS A 228 -15.94 0.21 -27.46
C LYS A 228 -15.19 -0.90 -26.75
N GLU A 229 -15.10 -2.09 -27.37
CA GLU A 229 -14.31 -3.21 -26.86
C GLU A 229 -12.82 -2.88 -26.85
N SER A 230 -12.30 -2.28 -27.93
CA SER A 230 -10.90 -1.84 -28.01
C SER A 230 -10.58 -0.75 -26.98
N GLU A 231 -11.48 0.19 -26.76
CA GLU A 231 -11.33 1.24 -25.74
C GLU A 231 -11.37 0.65 -24.31
N SER A 232 -12.31 -0.25 -24.04
CA SER A 232 -12.39 -0.97 -22.75
C SER A 232 -11.12 -1.80 -22.49
N ALA A 233 -10.63 -2.53 -23.48
CA ALA A 233 -9.40 -3.32 -23.38
C ALA A 233 -8.17 -2.44 -23.10
N PHE A 234 -8.06 -1.29 -23.77
CA PHE A 234 -7.00 -0.31 -23.50
C PHE A 234 -7.04 0.20 -22.06
N LEU A 235 -8.23 0.59 -21.57
CA LEU A 235 -8.38 1.10 -20.20
C LEU A 235 -8.08 0.02 -19.14
N LEU A 236 -8.50 -1.22 -19.37
CA LEU A 236 -8.15 -2.34 -18.50
C LEU A 236 -6.64 -2.63 -18.51
N GLN A 237 -5.98 -2.46 -19.66
CA GLN A 237 -4.53 -2.62 -19.75
C GLN A 237 -3.79 -1.58 -18.90
N LEU A 238 -4.25 -0.32 -18.88
CA LEU A 238 -3.65 0.70 -18.01
C LEU A 238 -3.67 0.32 -16.53
N VAL A 239 -4.78 -0.27 -16.05
CA VAL A 239 -4.90 -0.75 -14.67
C VAL A 239 -3.89 -1.85 -14.38
N ARG A 240 -3.74 -2.81 -15.31
CA ARG A 240 -2.78 -3.93 -15.19
C ARG A 240 -1.34 -3.46 -15.23
N ASP A 241 -1.00 -2.55 -16.15
CA ASP A 241 0.35 -1.99 -16.28
C ASP A 241 0.72 -1.18 -15.04
N PHE A 242 -0.23 -0.40 -14.51
CA PHE A 242 -0.03 0.32 -13.26
C PHE A 242 0.19 -0.62 -12.09
N TRP A 243 -0.63 -1.65 -11.95
CA TRP A 243 -0.47 -2.64 -10.89
C TRP A 243 0.86 -3.39 -11.02
N SER A 244 1.25 -3.82 -12.21
CA SER A 244 2.52 -4.52 -12.45
C SER A 244 3.70 -3.67 -12.02
N TYR A 245 3.71 -2.39 -12.40
CA TYR A 245 4.73 -1.44 -11.96
C TYR A 245 4.73 -1.24 -10.44
N ALA A 246 3.55 -0.99 -9.85
CA ALA A 246 3.41 -0.80 -8.42
C ALA A 246 3.76 -2.08 -7.64
N LYS A 247 3.51 -3.27 -8.16
CA LYS A 247 3.92 -4.54 -7.54
C LYS A 247 5.43 -4.65 -7.53
N LEU A 248 6.10 -4.40 -8.65
CA LEU A 248 7.56 -4.42 -8.73
C LEU A 248 8.19 -3.38 -7.77
N VAL A 249 7.77 -2.11 -7.87
CA VAL A 249 8.39 -1.01 -7.11
C VAL A 249 7.92 -0.96 -5.65
N LEU A 250 6.64 -1.23 -5.40
CA LEU A 250 5.85 -1.24 -4.14
C LEU A 250 5.83 -2.53 -3.32
N PHE A 251 5.88 -3.69 -3.96
CA PHE A 251 5.49 -4.96 -3.33
C PHE A 251 6.25 -6.20 -3.87
N ALA A 252 7.51 -6.03 -4.33
CA ALA A 252 8.32 -7.09 -4.96
C ALA A 252 8.31 -8.46 -4.28
N GLU A 253 8.32 -8.54 -2.95
CA GLU A 253 8.34 -9.80 -2.20
C GLU A 253 6.94 -10.40 -1.94
N LEU A 254 5.88 -9.76 -2.44
CA LEU A 254 4.51 -10.17 -2.16
C LEU A 254 4.05 -11.27 -3.10
N LEU A 255 3.82 -12.46 -2.56
CA LEU A 255 3.14 -13.55 -3.24
C LEU A 255 1.63 -13.40 -3.01
N LEU A 256 0.88 -13.25 -4.10
CA LEU A 256 -0.56 -13.09 -4.09
C LEU A 256 -1.21 -14.26 -4.80
N SER A 257 -2.35 -14.69 -4.28
CA SER A 257 -3.27 -15.57 -5.00
C SER A 257 -4.05 -14.78 -6.07
N GLU A 258 -4.57 -15.47 -7.07
CA GLU A 258 -5.41 -14.86 -8.11
C GLU A 258 -6.61 -14.05 -7.56
N PRO A 259 -7.40 -14.51 -6.57
CA PRO A 259 -8.51 -13.71 -6.06
C PRO A 259 -8.05 -12.43 -5.38
N GLU A 260 -6.92 -12.45 -4.66
CA GLU A 260 -6.36 -11.26 -4.02
C GLU A 260 -5.86 -10.25 -5.07
N GLU A 261 -5.19 -10.73 -6.12
CA GLU A 261 -4.74 -9.87 -7.22
C GLU A 261 -5.92 -9.22 -7.95
N LYS A 262 -7.02 -9.96 -8.14
CA LYS A 262 -8.26 -9.44 -8.71
C LYS A 262 -8.91 -8.36 -7.82
N GLU A 263 -8.90 -8.56 -6.51
CA GLU A 263 -9.40 -7.56 -5.55
C GLU A 263 -8.58 -6.26 -5.63
N ILE A 264 -7.26 -6.38 -5.70
CA ILE A 264 -6.35 -5.22 -5.81
C ILE A 264 -6.60 -4.46 -7.11
N LEU A 265 -6.73 -5.16 -8.24
CA LEU A 265 -7.05 -4.54 -9.53
C LEU A 265 -8.40 -3.80 -9.49
N ASN A 266 -9.42 -4.38 -8.85
CA ASN A 266 -10.71 -3.73 -8.66
C ASN A 266 -10.61 -2.46 -7.80
N ASN A 267 -9.81 -2.51 -6.73
CA ASN A 267 -9.55 -1.36 -5.87
C ASN A 267 -8.83 -0.25 -6.63
N ILE A 268 -7.82 -0.58 -7.44
CA ILE A 268 -7.11 0.37 -8.30
C ILE A 268 -8.06 0.99 -9.32
N TRP A 269 -8.85 0.17 -10.01
CA TRP A 269 -9.85 0.65 -10.97
C TRP A 269 -10.85 1.63 -10.32
N ALA A 270 -11.32 1.30 -9.12
CA ALA A 270 -12.30 2.11 -8.39
C ALA A 270 -11.70 3.40 -7.79
N SER A 271 -10.51 3.33 -7.20
CA SER A 271 -9.94 4.45 -6.43
C SER A 271 -8.99 5.32 -7.25
N VAL A 272 -8.12 4.71 -8.06
CA VAL A 272 -7.06 5.41 -8.82
C VAL A 272 -7.58 5.94 -10.15
N TYR A 273 -8.34 5.12 -10.88
CA TYR A 273 -8.93 5.50 -12.17
C TYR A 273 -10.38 5.95 -12.06
N ARG A 274 -10.98 5.88 -10.87
CA ARG A 274 -12.36 6.31 -10.60
C ARG A 274 -13.37 5.71 -11.55
N LYS A 275 -13.21 4.43 -11.86
CA LYS A 275 -14.04 3.68 -12.80
C LYS A 275 -14.11 4.30 -14.19
N PHE A 276 -13.08 5.05 -14.59
CA PHE A 276 -13.02 5.78 -15.86
C PHE A 276 -14.25 6.69 -16.09
N LYS A 277 -14.83 7.25 -15.03
CA LYS A 277 -15.99 8.16 -15.12
C LYS A 277 -15.69 9.44 -15.91
N ILE A 278 -14.43 9.85 -15.94
CA ILE A 278 -13.97 11.03 -16.68
C ILE A 278 -13.63 10.57 -18.10
N LYS A 279 -14.17 11.26 -19.11
CA LYS A 279 -13.79 11.01 -20.50
C LYS A 279 -12.47 11.72 -20.81
N GLY A 280 -11.57 11.03 -21.51
CA GLY A 280 -10.27 11.55 -21.91
C GLY A 280 -9.77 10.83 -23.15
N SER A 281 -8.89 11.49 -23.92
CA SER A 281 -8.21 10.87 -25.05
C SER A 281 -7.22 9.79 -24.58
N LYS A 282 -6.71 8.97 -25.52
CA LYS A 282 -5.66 8.00 -25.18
C LYS A 282 -4.39 8.69 -24.68
N GLU A 283 -4.07 9.86 -25.23
CA GLU A 283 -2.94 10.69 -24.81
C GLU A 283 -3.13 11.22 -23.38
N ASP A 284 -4.33 11.67 -23.03
CA ASP A 284 -4.64 12.13 -21.67
C ASP A 284 -4.44 11.01 -20.65
N TRP A 285 -4.91 9.80 -20.97
CA TRP A 285 -4.75 8.64 -20.10
C TRP A 285 -3.30 8.18 -19.96
N LYS A 286 -2.50 8.28 -21.04
CA LYS A 286 -1.04 8.03 -20.97
C LYS A 286 -0.35 9.07 -20.09
N GLY A 287 -0.66 10.36 -20.26
CA GLY A 287 -0.12 11.42 -19.41
C GLY A 287 -0.51 11.24 -17.94
N TYR A 288 -1.74 10.80 -17.68
CA TYR A 288 -2.18 10.44 -16.33
C TYR A 288 -1.40 9.24 -15.79
N GLN A 289 -1.18 8.20 -16.60
CA GLN A 289 -0.36 7.02 -16.25
C GLN A 289 1.05 7.42 -15.80
N ASP A 290 1.70 8.33 -16.51
CA ASP A 290 3.04 8.82 -16.15
C ASP A 290 3.06 9.53 -14.80
N ILE A 291 1.99 10.28 -14.48
CA ILE A 291 1.82 10.89 -13.15
C ILE A 291 1.67 9.81 -12.08
N LEU A 292 0.94 8.73 -12.37
CA LEU A 292 0.79 7.60 -11.44
C LEU A 292 2.12 6.91 -11.17
N TYR A 293 2.95 6.66 -12.18
CA TYR A 293 4.29 6.08 -12.00
C TYR A 293 5.19 6.98 -11.15
N LYS A 294 5.23 8.28 -11.45
CA LYS A 294 6.00 9.25 -10.63
C LYS A 294 5.55 9.27 -9.16
N ARG A 295 4.25 9.08 -8.90
CA ARG A 295 3.70 8.99 -7.54
C ARG A 295 4.17 7.72 -6.83
N VAL A 296 4.25 6.59 -7.54
CA VAL A 296 4.82 5.34 -7.01
C VAL A 296 6.29 5.53 -6.66
N ASP A 297 7.10 6.10 -7.55
CA ASP A 297 8.54 6.34 -7.31
C ASP A 297 8.80 7.30 -6.15
N MET A 298 7.91 8.29 -6.01
CA MET A 298 7.95 9.24 -4.90
C MET A 298 7.77 8.52 -3.56
N VAL A 299 6.81 7.58 -3.48
CA VAL A 299 6.60 6.76 -2.28
C VAL A 299 7.79 5.82 -2.04
N ALA A 300 8.32 5.18 -3.08
CA ALA A 300 9.47 4.28 -2.98
C ALA A 300 10.68 4.97 -2.34
N ARG A 301 11.07 6.13 -2.88
CA ARG A 301 12.19 6.94 -2.35
C ARG A 301 11.96 7.41 -0.92
N TYR A 302 10.70 7.65 -0.53
CA TYR A 302 10.39 8.01 0.85
C TYR A 302 10.57 6.83 1.80
N LEU A 303 10.17 5.63 1.41
CA LEU A 303 10.36 4.42 2.20
C LEU A 303 11.86 4.08 2.35
N GLU A 304 12.65 4.23 1.29
CA GLU A 304 14.11 4.06 1.34
C GLU A 304 14.77 5.01 2.34
N ARG A 305 14.36 6.28 2.36
CA ARG A 305 14.90 7.29 3.29
C ARG A 305 14.37 7.15 4.71
N ASN A 306 13.25 6.44 4.91
CA ASN A 306 12.58 6.31 6.19
C ASN A 306 12.32 4.83 6.50
N PRO A 307 13.35 4.06 6.89
CA PRO A 307 13.22 2.61 7.09
C PRO A 307 12.20 2.21 8.18
N ASN A 308 11.90 3.12 9.11
CA ASN A 308 10.89 2.91 10.17
C ASN A 308 9.44 3.09 9.68
N ARG A 309 9.23 3.54 8.43
CA ARG A 309 7.92 3.71 7.81
C ARG A 309 7.60 2.50 6.95
N TRP A 310 6.33 2.11 6.94
CA TRP A 310 5.81 0.99 6.17
C TRP A 310 4.67 1.45 5.28
N ILE A 311 4.42 0.69 4.22
CA ILE A 311 3.27 0.85 3.33
C ILE A 311 2.23 -0.21 3.65
N ALA A 312 0.96 0.15 3.60
CA ALA A 312 -0.11 -0.81 3.83
C ALA A 312 -0.11 -1.91 2.76
N PRO A 313 -0.63 -3.12 3.07
CA PRO A 313 -0.87 -4.15 2.07
C PRO A 313 -1.67 -3.59 0.88
N PRO A 314 -1.45 -4.07 -0.35
CA PRO A 314 -2.04 -3.47 -1.55
C PRO A 314 -3.57 -3.33 -1.51
N HIS A 315 -4.27 -4.35 -0.98
CA HIS A 315 -5.74 -4.33 -0.87
C HIS A 315 -6.23 -3.15 -0.02
N LEU A 316 -5.53 -2.80 1.07
CA LEU A 316 -5.82 -1.61 1.87
C LEU A 316 -5.26 -0.33 1.26
N TYR A 317 -4.05 -0.38 0.69
CA TYR A 317 -3.36 0.80 0.17
C TYR A 317 -4.11 1.46 -1.00
N PHE A 318 -4.70 0.65 -1.87
CA PHE A 318 -5.53 1.12 -2.98
C PHE A 318 -7.02 1.15 -2.66
N HIS A 319 -7.43 0.81 -1.44
CA HIS A 319 -8.85 0.81 -1.07
C HIS A 319 -9.45 2.23 -1.18
N PRO A 320 -10.65 2.40 -1.77
CA PRO A 320 -11.30 3.71 -1.92
C PRO A 320 -11.48 4.46 -0.59
N GLU A 321 -11.79 3.74 0.47
CA GLU A 321 -12.04 4.31 1.81
C GLU A 321 -10.76 4.53 2.64
N ASN A 322 -9.57 4.22 2.13
CA ASN A 322 -8.33 4.47 2.87
C ASN A 322 -7.96 5.97 2.86
N LYS A 323 -8.54 6.71 3.81
CA LYS A 323 -8.37 8.17 3.95
C LYS A 323 -7.06 8.57 4.62
N ARG A 324 -6.41 7.66 5.35
CA ARG A 324 -5.23 7.97 6.18
C ARG A 324 -3.93 7.85 5.39
N ASN A 325 -3.63 6.65 4.88
CA ASN A 325 -2.35 6.33 4.24
C ASN A 325 -2.55 5.68 2.86
N GLY A 326 -3.67 5.93 2.19
CA GLY A 326 -3.97 5.38 0.88
C GLY A 326 -3.21 6.08 -0.25
N PHE A 327 -3.10 5.39 -1.39
CA PHE A 327 -2.43 5.93 -2.58
C PHE A 327 -3.03 7.27 -3.04
N ASN A 328 -4.32 7.51 -2.85
CA ASN A 328 -4.97 8.77 -3.23
C ASN A 328 -4.33 10.02 -2.60
N LYS A 329 -3.75 9.89 -1.40
CA LYS A 329 -3.06 11.01 -0.72
C LYS A 329 -1.72 11.38 -1.37
N THR A 330 -1.14 10.50 -2.17
CA THR A 330 0.14 10.78 -2.86
C THR A 330 -0.03 11.85 -3.95
N TYR A 331 -1.26 12.14 -4.39
CA TYR A 331 -1.49 13.19 -5.38
C TYR A 331 -1.19 14.59 -4.84
N GLU A 332 -1.68 14.93 -3.64
CA GLU A 332 -1.36 16.23 -3.01
C GLU A 332 0.14 16.40 -2.80
N TRP A 333 0.80 15.32 -2.40
CA TRP A 333 2.25 15.32 -2.22
C TRP A 333 2.99 15.52 -3.56
N PHE A 334 2.55 14.86 -4.62
CA PHE A 334 3.09 15.09 -5.97
C PHE A 334 2.94 16.54 -6.42
N ILE A 335 1.76 17.14 -6.24
CA ILE A 335 1.53 18.55 -6.58
C ILE A 335 2.48 19.47 -5.78
N ARG A 336 2.64 19.24 -4.48
CA ARG A 336 3.59 20.02 -3.65
C ARG A 336 5.03 19.87 -4.15
N GLN A 337 5.45 18.66 -4.52
CA GLN A 337 6.77 18.39 -5.10
C GLN A 337 6.98 19.12 -6.41
N GLU A 338 6.02 19.09 -7.34
CA GLU A 338 6.15 19.78 -8.63
C GLU A 338 6.15 21.30 -8.48
N LEU A 339 5.33 21.85 -7.58
CA LEU A 339 5.36 23.27 -7.24
C LEU A 339 6.71 23.68 -6.63
N LEU A 340 7.26 22.86 -5.74
CA LEU A 340 8.57 23.10 -5.13
C LEU A 340 9.70 23.04 -6.17
N LYS A 341 9.69 22.05 -7.06
CA LYS A 341 10.67 21.99 -8.17
C LYS A 341 10.59 23.24 -9.04
N LYS A 342 9.37 23.68 -9.37
CA LYS A 342 9.15 24.92 -10.12
C LYS A 342 9.71 26.14 -9.37
N SER A 343 9.45 26.26 -8.06
CA SER A 343 9.94 27.40 -7.28
C SER A 343 11.46 27.41 -7.15
N ILE A 344 12.09 26.26 -6.89
CA ILE A 344 13.55 26.11 -6.81
C ILE A 344 14.19 26.48 -8.15
N ARG A 345 13.67 25.95 -9.26
CA ARG A 345 14.16 26.30 -10.59
C ARG A 345 14.06 27.81 -10.84
N ASN A 346 12.92 28.41 -10.52
CA ASN A 346 12.71 29.85 -10.68
C ASN A 346 13.71 30.65 -9.84
N GLN A 347 13.97 30.24 -8.60
CA GLN A 347 14.94 30.88 -7.72
C GLN A 347 16.36 30.79 -8.28
N ILE A 348 16.79 29.62 -8.76
CA ILE A 348 18.10 29.42 -9.39
C ILE A 348 18.25 30.32 -10.63
N LEU A 349 17.20 30.42 -11.47
CA LEU A 349 17.23 31.29 -12.65
C LEU A 349 17.41 32.76 -12.28
N ILE A 350 16.72 33.23 -11.23
CA ILE A 350 16.85 34.61 -10.75
C ILE A 350 18.26 34.85 -10.20
N GLN A 351 18.77 33.96 -9.36
CA GLN A 351 20.14 34.06 -8.81
C GLN A 351 21.20 34.10 -9.90
N ASN A 352 21.05 33.27 -10.95
CA ASN A 352 21.95 33.29 -12.10
C ASN A 352 21.87 34.61 -12.86
N THR A 353 20.67 35.18 -13.04
CA THR A 353 20.53 36.50 -13.69
C THR A 353 21.10 37.63 -12.85
N GLU A 354 20.94 37.59 -11.52
CA GLU A 354 21.53 38.57 -10.59
C GLU A 354 23.05 38.52 -10.67
N LYS A 355 23.64 37.32 -10.64
CA LYS A 355 25.08 37.14 -10.79
C LYS A 355 25.60 37.66 -12.14
N GLU A 356 24.88 37.41 -13.23
CA GLU A 356 25.23 37.97 -14.54
C GLU A 356 25.24 39.51 -14.53
N TRP A 357 24.37 40.16 -13.76
CA TRP A 357 24.37 41.61 -13.58
C TRP A 357 25.54 42.10 -12.73
N GLU A 358 25.88 41.39 -11.65
CA GLU A 358 27.04 41.70 -10.82
C GLU A 358 28.34 41.59 -11.61
N ASP A 359 28.50 40.51 -12.39
CA ASP A 359 29.65 40.33 -13.29
C ASP A 359 29.71 41.45 -14.33
N HIS A 360 28.57 41.81 -14.95
CA HIS A 360 28.49 42.89 -15.94
C HIS A 360 28.91 44.24 -15.36
N ASN A 361 28.44 44.58 -14.15
CA ASN A 361 28.80 45.82 -13.47
C ASN A 361 30.30 45.88 -13.10
N GLN A 362 30.94 44.73 -12.87
CA GLN A 362 32.38 44.63 -12.64
C GLN A 362 33.22 44.56 -13.94
N GLY A 363 32.59 44.68 -15.12
CA GLY A 363 33.26 44.54 -16.41
C GLY A 363 33.72 43.10 -16.72
N LYS A 364 33.19 42.11 -16.01
CA LYS A 364 33.52 40.69 -16.12
C LYS A 364 32.37 39.91 -16.78
N GLY A 365 32.62 38.62 -17.04
CA GLY A 365 31.61 37.69 -17.53
C GLY A 365 31.35 37.74 -19.03
N ARG A 366 30.45 36.86 -19.48
CA ARG A 366 30.15 36.62 -20.90
C ARG A 366 29.57 37.84 -21.62
N HIS A 367 28.89 38.71 -20.88
CA HIS A 367 28.16 39.86 -21.43
C HIS A 367 28.85 41.20 -21.17
N LYS A 368 30.12 41.23 -20.74
CA LYS A 368 30.85 42.47 -20.41
C LYS A 368 30.83 43.56 -21.49
N HIS A 369 30.78 43.18 -22.77
CA HIS A 369 30.76 44.11 -23.90
C HIS A 369 29.34 44.57 -24.31
N LYS A 370 28.29 44.03 -23.68
CA LYS A 370 26.91 44.39 -23.99
C LYS A 370 26.49 45.60 -23.18
N SER A 371 25.57 46.41 -23.73
CA SER A 371 24.94 47.46 -22.93
C SER A 371 24.00 46.86 -21.88
N ARG A 372 23.71 47.61 -20.81
CA ARG A 372 22.75 47.19 -19.78
C ARG A 372 21.39 46.85 -20.38
N LEU A 373 20.91 47.64 -21.33
CA LEU A 373 19.64 47.39 -22.03
C LEU A 373 19.68 46.10 -22.87
N GLN A 374 20.82 45.81 -23.51
CA GLN A 374 20.98 44.56 -24.26
C GLN A 374 21.01 43.34 -23.34
N LEU A 375 21.71 43.42 -22.20
CA LEU A 375 21.73 42.35 -21.20
C LEU A 375 20.32 42.07 -20.65
N PHE A 376 19.56 43.12 -20.33
CA PHE A 376 18.17 43.02 -19.91
C PHE A 376 17.31 42.26 -20.95
N ARG A 377 17.36 42.68 -22.23
CA ARG A 377 16.57 42.04 -23.30
C ARG A 377 16.92 40.55 -23.47
N ILE A 378 18.22 40.22 -23.42
CA ILE A 378 18.69 38.82 -23.53
C ILE A 378 18.11 37.98 -22.38
N GLN A 379 18.20 38.47 -21.15
CA GLN A 379 17.68 37.74 -19.99
C GLN A 379 16.15 37.64 -20.01
N GLN A 380 15.44 38.72 -20.37
CA GLN A 380 13.98 38.72 -20.48
C GLN A 380 13.50 37.72 -21.53
N GLN A 381 14.14 37.69 -22.71
CA GLN A 381 13.83 36.72 -23.76
C GLN A 381 14.12 35.29 -23.30
N ARG A 382 15.21 35.06 -22.57
CA ARG A 382 15.53 33.74 -22.01
C ARG A 382 14.46 33.30 -21.00
N LEU A 383 14.02 34.19 -20.10
CA LEU A 383 13.03 33.87 -19.08
C LEU A 383 11.60 33.71 -19.64
N SER A 384 11.26 34.42 -20.72
CA SER A 384 9.94 34.32 -21.35
C SER A 384 9.67 32.96 -22.00
N THR A 385 10.71 32.22 -22.38
CA THR A 385 10.59 30.84 -22.89
C THR A 385 9.88 29.90 -21.91
N PHE A 386 9.93 30.19 -20.60
CA PHE A 386 9.30 29.37 -19.57
C PHE A 386 7.80 29.65 -19.37
N LYS A 387 7.23 30.65 -20.06
CA LYS A 387 5.80 31.01 -20.00
C LYS A 387 5.25 31.14 -18.57
N ASP A 388 6.04 31.74 -17.68
CA ASP A 388 5.72 31.86 -16.26
C ASP A 388 5.74 33.33 -15.82
N ASP A 389 4.56 33.98 -15.83
CA ASP A 389 4.44 35.41 -15.51
C ASP A 389 4.89 35.74 -14.08
N ALA A 390 4.85 34.77 -13.16
CA ALA A 390 5.36 34.94 -11.82
C ALA A 390 6.90 35.03 -11.81
N LEU A 391 7.58 34.27 -12.67
CA LEU A 391 9.04 34.31 -12.82
C LEU A 391 9.50 35.65 -13.40
N LEU A 392 8.82 36.14 -14.45
CA LEU A 392 9.14 37.44 -15.06
C LEU A 392 8.97 38.59 -14.06
N ARG A 393 7.85 38.62 -13.32
CA ARG A 393 7.62 39.62 -12.27
C ARG A 393 8.66 39.54 -11.14
N ALA A 394 9.06 38.32 -10.74
CA ALA A 394 10.09 38.14 -9.73
C ALA A 394 11.47 38.61 -10.21
N TYR A 395 11.80 38.36 -11.48
CA TYR A 395 13.00 38.87 -12.13
C TYR A 395 13.00 40.41 -12.21
N GLU A 396 11.92 41.04 -12.65
CA GLU A 396 11.82 42.51 -12.70
C GLU A 396 12.01 43.14 -11.32
N LYS A 397 11.42 42.55 -10.28
CA LYS A 397 11.60 42.98 -8.88
C LYS A 397 13.04 42.81 -8.39
N SER A 398 13.70 41.71 -8.76
CA SER A 398 15.11 41.45 -8.47
C SER A 398 16.02 42.47 -9.17
N LEU A 399 15.73 42.77 -10.44
CA LEU A 399 16.45 43.77 -11.21
C LEU A 399 16.34 45.15 -10.59
N GLN A 400 15.13 45.59 -10.22
CA GLN A 400 14.93 46.87 -9.54
C GLN A 400 15.81 46.99 -8.29
N ARG A 401 15.91 45.94 -7.47
CA ARG A 401 16.81 45.94 -6.30
C ARG A 401 18.28 46.08 -6.69
N THR A 402 18.70 45.40 -7.74
CA THR A 402 20.10 45.41 -8.20
C THR A 402 20.48 46.76 -8.81
N LEU A 403 19.55 47.42 -9.52
CA LEU A 403 19.76 48.74 -10.12
C LEU A 403 19.66 49.89 -9.09
N LEU A 404 18.86 49.72 -8.03
CA LEU A 404 18.66 50.73 -6.97
C LEU A 404 19.65 50.58 -5.80
N LYS A 405 20.54 49.58 -5.80
CA LYS A 405 21.64 49.52 -4.83
C LYS A 405 22.49 50.78 -5.02
N PRO A 406 22.64 51.66 -4.01
CA PRO A 406 23.55 52.79 -4.11
C PRO A 406 24.95 52.24 -4.35
N ALA A 407 25.69 52.86 -5.28
CA ALA A 407 27.10 52.56 -5.48
C ALA A 407 27.81 52.82 -4.15
N THR A 408 28.10 51.75 -3.41
CA THR A 408 29.01 51.80 -2.28
C THR A 408 30.37 52.08 -2.89
N LYS A 409 30.79 53.34 -2.78
CA LYS A 409 32.13 53.79 -3.10
C LYS A 409 33.13 53.20 -2.12
#